data_AF-A0A2V6M7A3-F1
#
_entry.id   AF-A0A2V6M7A3-F1
#
_cell.length_a   1.000
_cell.length_b   1.000
_cell.length_c   1.000
_cell.angle_alpha   90.00
_cell.angle_beta   90.00
_cell.angle_gamma   90.00
#
_symmetry.space_group_name_H-M   'P 1'
#
loop_
_entity.id
_entity.type
_entity.pdbx_description
1 polymer ?
#
loop_
_entity_poly.entity_id
_entity_poly.type
_entity_poly.pdbx_seq_one_letter_code
_entity_poly.pdbx_strand_id
1 'polypeptide(L)'
;MLPMSFPDKRAALLGAFFNRFAIGFVVILIDIPCSGWLIGLSIGILLSLPPAIITKMFVPILGIGAVGGVIIGLIRAKFVV
;
A
#
# COMPACT_ATOMS: atom_id res chain seq x y z
N MET A 1 5.79 -9.01 -13.12
CA MET A 1 5.03 -9.91 -12.21
C MET A 1 6.02 -10.94 -11.72
N LEU A 2 6.17 -11.12 -10.40
CA LEU A 2 7.01 -12.21 -9.88
C LEU A 2 6.36 -13.55 -10.27
N PRO A 3 7.13 -14.56 -10.71
CA PRO A 3 6.60 -15.86 -11.08
C PRO A 3 6.04 -16.54 -9.83
N MET A 4 4.72 -16.49 -9.68
CA MET A 4 3.98 -17.07 -8.56
C MET A 4 2.77 -17.80 -9.15
N SER A 5 2.53 -19.03 -8.69
CA SER A 5 1.33 -19.78 -9.06
C SER A 5 0.17 -19.32 -8.19
N PHE A 6 -0.88 -18.78 -8.82
CA PHE A 6 -2.10 -18.39 -8.13
C PHE A 6 -3.22 -19.39 -8.46
N PRO A 7 -3.88 -19.98 -7.45
CA PRO A 7 -5.06 -20.83 -7.67
C PRO A 7 -6.17 -20.09 -8.43
N ASP A 8 -6.37 -18.81 -8.10
CA ASP A 8 -7.28 -17.90 -8.81
C ASP A 8 -6.56 -16.60 -9.18
N LYS A 9 -6.17 -16.51 -10.45
CA LYS A 9 -5.46 -15.35 -11.01
C LYS A 9 -6.31 -14.08 -11.03
N ARG A 10 -7.63 -14.19 -11.19
CA ARG A 10 -8.52 -13.01 -11.24
C ARG A 10 -8.63 -12.39 -9.85
N ALA A 11 -8.86 -13.20 -8.83
CA ALA A 11 -8.90 -12.75 -7.44
C ALA A 11 -7.57 -12.10 -7.03
N ALA A 12 -6.43 -12.69 -7.43
CA ALA A 12 -5.11 -12.11 -7.15
C ALA A 12 -4.90 -10.73 -7.79
N LEU A 13 -5.33 -10.55 -9.05
CA LEU A 13 -5.18 -9.29 -9.77
C LEU A 13 -6.08 -8.19 -9.16
N LEU A 14 -7.33 -8.51 -8.88
CA LEU A 14 -8.27 -7.60 -8.24
C LEU A 14 -7.81 -7.23 -6.83
N GLY A 15 -7.38 -8.22 -6.04
CA GLY A 15 -6.84 -7.99 -4.70
C GLY A 15 -5.62 -7.06 -4.72
N ALA A 16 -4.70 -7.26 -5.69
CA ALA A 16 -3.56 -6.36 -5.85
C ALA A 16 -3.99 -4.93 -6.22
N PHE A 17 -4.96 -4.78 -7.13
CA PHE A 17 -5.49 -3.47 -7.51
C PHE A 17 -6.14 -2.75 -6.32
N PHE A 18 -7.09 -3.39 -5.65
CA PHE A 18 -7.80 -2.81 -4.51
C PHE A 18 -6.86 -2.51 -3.35
N ASN A 19 -5.83 -3.32 -3.15
CA ASN A 19 -4.80 -3.01 -2.16
C ASN A 19 -4.06 -1.70 -2.46
N ARG A 20 -3.66 -1.46 -3.71
CA ARG A 20 -2.98 -0.21 -4.09
C ARG A 20 -3.92 0.99 -4.09
N PHE A 21 -5.17 0.80 -4.51
CA PHE A 21 -6.20 1.82 -4.40
C PHE A 21 -6.47 2.21 -2.95
N ALA A 22 -6.61 1.23 -2.05
CA ALA A 22 -6.87 1.46 -0.63
C ALA A 22 -5.75 2.26 0.05
N ILE A 23 -4.48 1.98 -0.27
CA ILE A 23 -3.35 2.77 0.24
C ILE A 23 -3.51 4.24 -0.12
N GLY A 24 -3.74 4.55 -1.40
CA GLY A 24 -3.91 5.94 -1.82
C GLY A 24 -5.13 6.61 -1.22
N PHE A 25 -6.26 5.90 -1.21
CA PHE A 25 -7.52 6.41 -0.68
C PHE A 25 -7.43 6.73 0.82
N VAL A 26 -6.92 5.79 1.62
CA VAL A 26 -6.82 5.95 3.08
C VAL A 26 -5.79 7.01 3.45
N VAL A 27 -4.63 7.06 2.78
CA VAL A 27 -3.59 8.06 3.09
C VAL A 27 -4.11 9.49 2.86
N ILE A 28 -4.91 9.73 1.82
CA ILE A 28 -5.48 11.06 1.56
C ILE A 28 -6.60 11.40 2.55
N LEU A 29 -7.46 10.44 2.89
CA LEU A 29 -8.64 10.68 3.71
C LEU A 29 -8.35 10.81 5.20
N ILE A 30 -7.26 10.17 5.68
CA ILE A 30 -6.93 10.17 7.09
C ILE A 30 -6.38 11.54 7.50
N ASP A 31 -6.91 12.08 8.60
CA ASP A 31 -6.45 13.33 9.17
C ASP A 31 -5.86 13.11 10.57
N ILE A 32 -4.56 12.84 10.60
CA ILE A 32 -3.78 12.66 11.83
C ILE A 32 -2.74 13.78 11.88
N PRO A 33 -2.51 14.42 13.04
CA PRO A 33 -1.46 15.42 13.24
C PRO A 33 -0.08 14.77 13.29
N CYS A 34 0.33 14.13 12.20
CA CYS A 34 1.62 13.49 12.02
C CYS A 34 2.19 13.84 10.64
N SER A 35 3.49 13.64 10.43
CA SER A 35 4.10 13.93 9.14
C SER A 35 3.50 13.05 8.04
N GLY A 36 3.18 13.64 6.89
CA GLY A 36 2.51 12.91 5.80
C GLY A 36 3.27 11.68 5.33
N TRP A 37 4.61 11.70 5.32
CA TRP A 37 5.43 10.54 4.97
C TRP A 37 5.31 9.39 5.99
N LEU A 38 5.16 9.69 7.28
CA LEU A 38 4.97 8.70 8.35
C LEU A 38 3.62 8.01 8.22
N ILE A 39 2.57 8.79 7.96
CA ILE A 39 1.22 8.27 7.67
C ILE A 39 1.28 7.38 6.43
N GLY A 40 1.87 7.87 5.35
CA GLY A 40 2.06 7.15 4.10
C GLY A 40 2.80 5.82 4.28
N LEU A 41 3.94 5.83 4.96
CA LEU A 41 4.73 4.64 5.25
C LEU A 41 3.94 3.62 6.09
N SER A 42 3.31 4.08 7.16
CA SER A 42 2.57 3.21 8.09
C SER A 42 1.39 2.53 7.41
N ILE A 43 0.56 3.30 6.70
CA ILE A 43 -0.60 2.78 5.96
C ILE A 43 -0.14 1.89 4.80
N GLY A 44 0.90 2.29 4.07
CA GLY A 44 1.48 1.52 2.97
C GLY A 44 1.97 0.13 3.41
N ILE A 45 2.65 0.04 4.56
CA ILE A 45 3.10 -1.22 5.15
C ILE A 45 1.91 -2.03 5.68
N LEU A 46 1.02 -1.39 6.45
CA LEU A 46 -0.11 -2.05 7.10
C LEU A 46 -1.04 -2.72 6.10
N LEU A 47 -1.44 -2.01 5.04
CA LEU A 47 -2.31 -2.56 4.01
C LEU A 47 -1.59 -3.57 3.12
N SER A 48 -0.28 -3.45 2.94
CA SER A 48 0.51 -4.44 2.19
C SER A 48 0.82 -5.71 2.97
N LEU A 49 0.55 -5.74 4.28
CA LEU A 49 0.87 -6.87 5.14
C LEU A 49 -0.01 -8.12 4.87
N PRO A 50 -1.35 -8.04 4.77
CA PRO A 50 -2.17 -9.19 4.41
C PRO A 50 -1.76 -9.87 3.09
N PRO A 51 -1.60 -9.18 1.95
CA PRO A 51 -1.17 -9.84 0.72
C PRO A 51 0.26 -10.38 0.81
N ALA A 52 1.15 -9.77 1.59
CA ALA A 52 2.49 -10.30 1.87
C ALA A 52 2.44 -11.61 2.65
N ILE A 53 1.56 -11.73 3.64
CA ILE A 53 1.38 -12.95 4.44
C ILE A 53 0.81 -14.09 3.58
N ILE A 54 -0.22 -13.80 2.78
CA ILE A 54 -0.89 -14.80 1.94
C ILE A 54 0.05 -15.36 0.87
N THR A 55 0.85 -14.50 0.23
CA THR A 55 1.77 -14.90 -0.84
C THR A 55 3.16 -15.30 -0.36
N LYS A 56 3.45 -15.12 0.95
CA LYS A 56 4.79 -15.25 1.54
C LYS A 56 5.86 -14.32 0.92
N MET A 57 5.46 -13.31 0.15
CA MET A 57 6.35 -12.39 -0.53
C MET A 57 6.46 -11.06 0.21
N PHE A 58 7.12 -11.06 1.36
CA PHE A 58 7.24 -9.90 2.24
C PHE A 58 8.01 -8.74 1.61
N VAL A 59 9.26 -8.99 1.18
CA VAL A 59 10.17 -7.95 0.68
C VAL A 59 9.56 -7.15 -0.48
N PRO A 60 9.11 -7.77 -1.59
CA PRO A 60 8.61 -6.99 -2.72
C PRO A 60 7.26 -6.32 -2.46
N ILE A 61 6.35 -6.97 -1.72
CA ILE A 61 5.00 -6.42 -1.50
C ILE A 61 5.03 -5.27 -0.51
N LEU A 62 5.76 -5.44 0.61
CA LEU A 62 5.94 -4.39 1.61
C LEU A 62 6.80 -3.26 1.07
N GLY A 63 7.88 -3.55 0.33
CA GLY A 63 8.74 -2.53 -0.27
C GLY A 63 7.97 -1.61 -1.20
N ILE A 64 7.19 -2.16 -2.14
CA ILE A 64 6.34 -1.37 -3.05
C ILE A 64 5.27 -0.60 -2.26
N GLY A 65 4.67 -1.23 -1.25
CA GLY A 65 3.67 -0.59 -0.39
C GLY A 65 4.20 0.61 0.38
N ALA A 66 5.36 0.46 0.99
CA ALA A 66 6.04 1.52 1.74
C ALA A 66 6.44 2.68 0.83
N VAL A 67 7.10 2.38 -0.31
CA VAL A 67 7.52 3.42 -1.27
C VAL A 67 6.32 4.16 -1.83
N GLY A 68 5.29 3.44 -2.30
CA GLY A 68 4.06 4.05 -2.82
C GLY A 68 3.34 4.88 -1.75
N GLY A 69 3.23 4.34 -0.53
CA GLY A 69 2.62 5.04 0.61
C GLY A 69 3.35 6.32 0.96
N VAL A 70 4.68 6.30 1.06
CA VAL A 70 5.51 7.50 1.34
C VAL A 70 5.31 8.56 0.26
N ILE A 71 5.35 8.19 -1.02
CA ILE A 71 5.15 9.14 -2.12
C ILE A 71 3.77 9.82 -2.00
N ILE A 72 2.72 9.06 -1.75
CA ILE A 72 1.36 9.61 -1.60
C ILE A 72 1.27 10.48 -0.34
N GLY A 73 1.92 10.07 0.75
CA GLY A 73 2.00 10.83 1.99
C GLY A 73 2.70 12.18 1.84
N LEU A 74 3.76 12.24 1.02
CA LEU A 74 4.44 13.49 0.67
C LEU A 74 3.57 14.39 -0.21
N ILE A 75 2.82 13.80 -1.16
CA ILE A 75 1.84 14.54 -1.97
C ILE A 75 0.75 15.11 -1.06
N ARG A 76 0.18 14.31 -0.15
CA ARG A 76 -0.79 14.76 0.86
C ARG A 76 -0.25 15.97 1.62
N ALA A 77 0.96 15.86 2.19
CA ALA A 77 1.57 16.94 2.97
C ALA A 77 1.75 18.25 2.19
N LYS A 78 1.81 18.18 0.85
CA LYS A 78 1.93 19.35 -0.02
C LYS A 78 0.59 19.97 -0.41
N PHE A 79 -0.46 19.17 -0.59
CA PHE A 79 -1.73 19.60 -1.21
C PHE A 79 -2.93 19.59 -0.26
N VAL A 80 -2.87 18.83 0.84
CA VAL A 80 -3.92 18.72 1.84
C VAL A 80 -3.39 19.41 3.10
N VAL A 81 -3.86 20.64 3.33
CA VAL A 81 -3.59 21.47 4.51
C VAL A 81 -4.73 21.31 5.50
#